data_AF-A0A6I5X578-F1
#
_entry.id   AF-A0A6I5X578-F1
#
_cell.length_a   1.000
_cell.length_b   1.000
_cell.length_c   1.000
_cell.angle_alpha   90.00
_cell.angle_beta   90.00
_cell.angle_gamma   90.00
#
_symmetry.space_group_name_H-M   'P 1'
#
loop_
_entity.id
_entity.type
_entity.pdbx_description
1 polymer ?
#
loop_
_entity_poly.entity_id
_entity_poly.type
_entity_poly.pdbx_seq_one_letter_code
_entity_poly.pdbx_strand_id
1 'polypeptide(L)'
;MSATKLVRRLGLPIAIGLTAATAVVAPATAASPNGQTVTSTTNVHGVFLEPQATNPCTGDTFNGGQGIQFTGNLVNHVTFFTASDEVWATFTETGAILGTDDGTGVTYSGHATAWGNFNMNQRNTNNAFTLTIHATGSDGSTISAHDTAVFVMNANGTVTVNFDKFSLTCG
;
A
#
# COMPACT_ATOMS: atom_id res chain seq x y z
N MET A 1 9.72 -42.71 5.19
CA MET A 1 9.36 -42.07 3.90
C MET A 1 7.83 -41.96 3.89
N SER A 2 7.14 -40.85 3.66
CA SER A 2 7.44 -39.68 2.83
C SER A 2 6.56 -38.48 3.23
N ALA A 3 7.17 -37.29 3.19
CA ALA A 3 6.65 -35.93 2.96
C ALA A 3 5.22 -35.51 3.41
N THR A 4 5.13 -34.88 4.59
CA THR A 4 3.99 -34.01 4.98
C THR A 4 4.48 -32.65 5.52
N LYS A 5 5.62 -32.15 5.06
CA LYS A 5 6.16 -30.84 5.49
C LYS A 5 6.87 -30.13 4.34
N LEU A 6 6.14 -29.47 3.44
CA LEU A 6 6.70 -28.34 2.67
C LEU A 6 5.66 -27.50 1.90
N VAL A 7 4.63 -26.98 2.55
CA VAL A 7 3.99 -25.72 2.10
C VAL A 7 3.69 -24.89 3.34
N ARG A 8 4.75 -24.57 4.08
CA ARG A 8 4.74 -23.61 5.19
C ARG A 8 5.37 -22.33 4.61
N ARG A 9 4.60 -21.24 4.61
CA ARG A 9 5.02 -19.84 4.36
C ARG A 9 5.15 -19.41 2.89
N LEU A 10 4.03 -19.14 2.21
CA LEU A 10 3.97 -18.07 1.21
C LEU A 10 2.50 -17.65 1.09
N GLY A 11 2.13 -16.68 1.90
CA GLY A 11 0.75 -16.28 2.11
C GLY A 11 0.72 -15.35 3.30
N LEU A 12 1.45 -14.25 3.20
CA LEU A 12 1.16 -13.09 4.02
C LEU A 12 0.07 -12.35 3.25
N PRO A 13 -1.21 -12.42 3.64
CA PRO A 13 -2.10 -11.32 3.27
C PRO A 13 -1.49 -10.10 3.96
N ILE A 14 -1.04 -9.11 3.20
CA ILE A 14 -0.96 -7.75 3.71
C ILE A 14 -2.42 -7.33 3.90
N ALA A 15 -3.02 -7.81 4.99
CA ALA A 15 -4.23 -7.24 5.52
C ALA A 15 -3.79 -5.90 6.11
N ILE A 16 -3.98 -4.82 5.35
CA ILE A 16 -3.99 -3.47 5.90
C ILE A 16 -5.15 -3.47 6.89
N GLY A 17 -4.83 -3.67 8.16
CA GLY A 17 -5.78 -3.68 9.26
C GLY A 17 -6.28 -2.26 9.49
N LEU A 18 -7.26 -1.85 8.68
CA LEU A 18 -7.84 -0.51 8.71
C LEU A 18 -8.82 -0.41 9.90
N THR A 19 -8.34 -0.03 11.09
CA THR A 19 -9.22 0.41 12.18
C THR A 19 -9.34 1.93 12.10
N ALA A 20 -10.48 2.46 11.64
CA ALA A 20 -10.62 3.89 11.37
C ALA A 20 -12.01 4.47 11.72
N ALA A 21 -12.02 5.73 12.17
CA ALA A 21 -13.17 6.61 12.17
C ALA A 21 -13.22 7.34 10.81
N THR A 22 -13.52 6.59 9.73
CA THR A 22 -13.48 7.07 8.34
C THR A 22 -14.87 7.34 7.79
N ALA A 23 -15.00 8.41 6.99
CA ALA A 23 -16.12 8.56 6.08
C ALA A 23 -15.83 7.73 4.82
N VAL A 24 -16.31 6.49 4.81
CA VAL A 24 -16.30 5.66 3.60
C VAL A 24 -17.49 6.07 2.75
N VAL A 25 -17.25 6.71 1.60
CA VAL A 25 -18.31 6.91 0.62
C VAL A 25 -18.62 5.56 -0.02
N ALA A 26 -19.89 5.19 -0.12
CA ALA A 26 -20.29 3.94 -0.75
C ALA A 26 -19.65 3.84 -2.15
N PRO A 27 -19.07 2.68 -2.51
CA PRO A 27 -18.41 2.53 -3.79
C PRO A 27 -19.36 2.80 -4.96
N ALA A 28 -18.93 3.61 -5.91
CA ALA A 28 -19.62 3.75 -7.19
C ALA A 28 -19.35 2.47 -7.99
N THR A 29 -20.37 1.63 -8.19
CA THR A 29 -20.26 0.36 -8.90
C THR A 29 -21.00 0.43 -10.23
N ALA A 30 -20.38 -0.12 -11.28
CA ALA A 30 -21.01 -0.29 -12.58
C ALA A 30 -20.72 -1.69 -13.10
N ALA A 31 -21.76 -2.36 -13.61
CA ALA A 31 -21.63 -3.65 -14.27
C ALA A 31 -21.87 -3.50 -15.77
N SER A 32 -21.11 -4.23 -16.56
CA SER A 32 -21.36 -4.40 -18.00
C SER A 32 -22.78 -4.93 -18.27
N PRO A 33 -23.40 -4.63 -19.43
CA PRO A 33 -24.75 -5.10 -19.76
C PRO A 33 -24.92 -6.63 -19.75
N ASN A 34 -23.83 -7.38 -19.96
CA ASN A 34 -23.81 -8.84 -19.92
C ASN A 34 -23.40 -9.41 -18.54
N GLY A 35 -23.14 -8.56 -17.54
CA GLY A 35 -22.75 -8.95 -16.18
C GLY A 35 -21.37 -9.60 -16.07
N GLN A 36 -20.55 -9.55 -17.12
CA GLN A 36 -19.25 -10.25 -17.15
C GLN A 36 -18.11 -9.43 -16.54
N THR A 37 -18.23 -8.11 -16.57
CA THR A 37 -17.25 -7.18 -16.02
C THR A 37 -17.93 -6.27 -15.01
N VAL A 38 -17.33 -6.12 -13.85
CA VAL A 38 -17.76 -5.21 -12.79
C VAL A 38 -16.62 -4.25 -12.50
N THR A 39 -16.92 -2.96 -12.46
CA THR A 39 -16.00 -1.91 -12.04
C THR A 39 -16.54 -1.22 -10.80
N SER A 40 -15.63 -0.86 -9.89
CA SER A 40 -15.94 -0.22 -8.62
C SER A 40 -14.90 0.83 -8.33
N THR A 41 -15.34 2.03 -7.95
CA THR A 41 -14.46 3.08 -7.40
C THR A 41 -14.89 3.42 -5.99
N THR A 42 -13.97 3.28 -5.04
CA THR A 42 -14.14 3.70 -3.65
C THR A 42 -13.30 4.93 -3.39
N ASN A 43 -13.91 5.94 -2.78
CA ASN A 43 -13.21 7.11 -2.28
C ASN A 43 -13.31 7.11 -0.75
N VAL A 44 -12.16 7.14 -0.08
CA VAL A 44 -12.08 7.26 1.37
C VAL A 44 -11.45 8.60 1.70
N HIS A 45 -12.10 9.31 2.62
CA HIS A 45 -11.62 10.59 3.12
C HIS A 45 -11.52 10.55 4.64
N GLY A 46 -10.47 11.17 5.17
CA GLY A 46 -10.33 11.41 6.60
C GLY A 46 -9.06 10.79 7.16
N VAL A 47 -9.17 10.31 8.40
CA VAL A 47 -8.05 9.82 9.19
C VAL A 47 -8.04 8.31 9.20
N PHE A 48 -6.91 7.71 8.86
CA PHE A 48 -6.65 6.28 9.02
C PHE A 48 -5.23 6.05 9.54
N LEU A 49 -4.95 4.81 9.92
CA LEU A 49 -3.72 4.40 10.57
C LEU A 49 -2.92 3.51 9.63
N GLU A 50 -1.61 3.75 9.58
CA GLU A 50 -0.64 2.91 8.87
C GLU A 50 0.18 2.11 9.91
N PRO A 51 -0.34 0.97 10.40
CA PRO A 51 0.21 0.25 11.56
C PRO A 51 1.57 -0.40 11.29
N GLN A 52 1.97 -0.50 10.03
CA GLN A 52 3.25 -1.09 9.63
C GLN A 52 4.34 -0.03 9.39
N ALA A 53 4.03 1.26 9.53
CA ALA A 53 5.00 2.32 9.36
C ALA A 53 6.02 2.34 10.52
N THR A 54 7.29 2.36 10.15
CA THR A 54 8.43 2.54 11.05
C THR A 54 9.28 3.71 10.56
N ASN A 55 10.09 4.29 11.43
CA ASN A 55 11.02 5.34 11.06
C ASN A 55 12.08 4.72 10.11
N PRO A 56 12.15 5.14 8.84
CA PRO A 56 13.07 4.53 7.88
C PRO A 56 14.54 4.85 8.18
N CYS A 57 14.83 5.87 8.99
CA CYS A 57 16.18 6.29 9.34
C CYS A 57 16.77 5.49 10.51
N THR A 58 15.94 5.10 11.47
CA THR A 58 16.39 4.43 12.70
C THR A 58 15.89 3.00 12.83
N GLY A 59 14.79 2.66 12.15
CA GLY A 59 14.06 1.40 12.30
C GLY A 59 13.08 1.38 13.47
N ASP A 60 12.95 2.48 14.21
CA ASP A 60 12.05 2.58 15.37
C ASP A 60 10.58 2.56 14.97
N THR A 61 9.72 2.17 15.89
CA THR A 61 8.28 2.25 15.72
C THR A 61 7.75 3.66 15.98
N PHE A 62 6.54 3.93 15.51
CA PHE A 62 5.81 5.15 15.81
C PHE A 62 4.65 4.90 16.77
N ASN A 63 4.37 5.88 17.62
CA ASN A 63 3.19 5.97 18.47
C ASN A 63 2.95 4.72 19.35
N GLY A 64 4.01 4.20 19.98
CA GLY A 64 3.96 2.99 20.80
C GLY A 64 3.69 1.73 19.99
N GLY A 65 4.26 1.62 18.79
CA GLY A 65 4.03 0.51 17.87
C GLY A 65 2.68 0.51 17.16
N GLN A 66 1.90 1.60 17.25
CA GLN A 66 0.64 1.74 16.52
C GLN A 66 0.82 2.23 15.08
N GLY A 67 2.04 2.64 14.70
CA GLY A 67 2.34 3.18 13.37
C GLY A 67 2.00 4.66 13.26
N ILE A 68 1.87 5.17 12.04
CA ILE A 68 1.62 6.61 11.80
C ILE A 68 0.16 6.89 11.50
N GLN A 69 -0.31 8.06 11.90
CA GLN A 69 -1.59 8.60 11.47
C GLN A 69 -1.44 9.18 10.07
N PHE A 70 -2.34 8.80 9.17
CA PHE A 70 -2.49 9.39 7.86
C PHE A 70 -3.82 10.14 7.78
N THR A 71 -3.80 11.37 7.27
CA THR A 71 -5.00 12.18 7.06
C THR A 71 -5.06 12.65 5.63
N GLY A 72 -5.97 12.08 4.84
CA GLY A 72 -6.02 12.40 3.43
C GLY A 72 -7.12 11.69 2.65
N ASN A 73 -6.81 11.43 1.39
CA ASN A 73 -7.71 10.88 0.40
C ASN A 73 -7.12 9.60 -0.17
N LEU A 74 -7.94 8.56 -0.27
CA LEU A 74 -7.64 7.34 -0.98
C LEU A 74 -8.68 7.15 -2.08
N VAL A 75 -8.21 6.99 -3.31
CA VAL A 75 -9.02 6.58 -4.45
C VAL A 75 -8.58 5.18 -4.83
N ASN A 76 -9.48 4.22 -4.71
CA ASN A 76 -9.26 2.84 -5.13
C ASN A 76 -10.22 2.52 -6.27
N HIS A 77 -9.68 2.02 -7.38
CA HIS A 77 -10.43 1.60 -8.54
C HIS A 77 -10.13 0.13 -8.82
N VAL A 78 -11.17 -0.68 -8.89
CA VAL A 78 -11.07 -2.11 -9.16
C VAL A 78 -12.01 -2.48 -10.29
N THR A 79 -11.48 -3.18 -11.27
CA THR A 79 -12.25 -3.87 -12.32
C THR A 79 -11.95 -5.35 -12.23
N PHE A 80 -12.99 -6.18 -12.17
CA PHE A 80 -12.86 -7.63 -12.15
C PHE A 80 -13.87 -8.29 -13.08
N PHE A 81 -13.56 -9.52 -13.48
CA PHE A 81 -14.40 -10.31 -14.38
C PHE A 81 -15.10 -11.41 -13.58
N THR A 82 -16.42 -11.53 -13.71
CA THR A 82 -17.23 -12.44 -12.88
C THR A 82 -17.04 -13.91 -13.23
N ALA A 83 -16.50 -14.21 -14.40
CA ALA A 83 -16.27 -15.55 -14.92
C ALA A 83 -14.79 -15.96 -14.99
N SER A 84 -13.88 -15.15 -14.46
CA SER A 84 -12.44 -15.46 -14.42
C SER A 84 -11.77 -14.90 -13.16
N ASP A 85 -10.49 -15.18 -13.00
CA ASP A 85 -9.60 -14.63 -11.97
C ASP A 85 -8.93 -13.32 -12.40
N GLU A 86 -9.36 -12.74 -13.53
CA GLU A 86 -8.79 -11.49 -14.05
C GLU A 86 -9.26 -10.29 -13.22
N VAL A 87 -8.28 -9.48 -12.81
CA VAL A 87 -8.50 -8.29 -12.00
C VAL A 87 -7.49 -7.21 -12.35
N TRP A 88 -7.97 -5.97 -12.40
CA TRP A 88 -7.17 -4.76 -12.52
C TRP A 88 -7.56 -3.83 -11.39
N ALA A 89 -6.61 -3.51 -10.54
CA ALA A 89 -6.79 -2.58 -9.45
C ALA A 89 -5.73 -1.49 -9.52
N THR A 90 -6.13 -0.28 -9.17
CA THR A 90 -5.23 0.85 -8.94
C THR A 90 -5.67 1.58 -7.71
N PHE A 91 -4.72 2.08 -6.93
CA PHE A 91 -5.02 3.02 -5.88
C PHE A 91 -4.10 4.24 -5.97
N THR A 92 -4.62 5.37 -5.49
CA THR A 92 -3.84 6.57 -5.19
C THR A 92 -4.21 7.02 -3.80
N GLU A 93 -3.21 7.27 -2.98
CA GLU A 93 -3.36 7.73 -1.63
C GLU A 93 -2.50 8.97 -1.43
N THR A 94 -3.06 10.04 -0.90
CA THR A 94 -2.32 11.29 -0.68
C THR A 94 -2.85 12.03 0.53
N GLY A 95 -1.94 12.52 1.37
CA GLY A 95 -2.34 13.11 2.63
C GLY A 95 -1.19 13.49 3.55
N ALA A 96 -1.57 14.10 4.66
CA ALA A 96 -0.66 14.43 5.74
C ALA A 96 -0.34 13.20 6.58
N ILE A 97 0.90 13.11 7.06
CA ILE A 97 1.34 12.08 8.00
C ILE A 97 1.72 12.71 9.34
N LEU A 98 1.50 11.97 10.42
CA LEU A 98 1.88 12.35 11.77
C LEU A 98 2.27 11.11 12.59
N GLY A 99 3.45 11.12 13.21
CA GLY A 99 3.87 10.07 14.13
C GLY A 99 4.98 10.50 15.06
N THR A 100 4.92 10.05 16.31
CA THR A 100 6.00 10.25 17.29
C THR A 100 6.88 9.02 17.33
N ASP A 101 8.16 9.21 17.03
CA ASP A 101 9.18 8.17 17.03
C ASP A 101 9.41 7.66 18.46
N ASP A 102 9.33 6.35 18.66
CA ASP A 102 9.37 5.76 20.01
C ASP A 102 10.79 5.77 20.62
N GLY A 103 11.83 5.80 19.79
CA GLY A 103 13.23 5.79 20.24
C GLY A 103 13.71 7.18 20.70
N THR A 104 13.24 8.22 20.04
CA THR A 104 13.71 9.61 20.22
C THR A 104 12.67 10.53 20.86
N GLY A 105 11.39 10.19 20.79
CA GLY A 105 10.28 11.06 21.17
C GLY A 105 10.02 12.21 20.19
N VAL A 106 10.72 12.24 19.05
CA VAL A 106 10.54 13.27 18.01
C VAL A 106 9.24 13.03 17.26
N THR A 107 8.42 14.07 17.15
CA THR A 107 7.19 14.01 16.34
C THR A 107 7.49 14.43 14.93
N TYR A 108 7.34 13.52 13.98
CA TYR A 108 7.43 13.78 12.56
C TYR A 108 6.06 14.12 11.99
N SER A 109 6.00 15.20 11.24
CA SER A 109 4.81 15.61 10.50
C SER A 109 5.16 15.97 9.06
N GLY A 110 4.28 15.68 8.12
CA GLY A 110 4.62 15.83 6.71
C GLY A 110 3.53 15.41 5.76
N HIS A 111 3.93 15.00 4.57
CA HIS A 111 3.04 14.55 3.50
C HIS A 111 3.57 13.28 2.84
N ALA A 112 2.65 12.40 2.46
CA ALA A 112 2.95 11.21 1.71
C ALA A 112 1.99 11.07 0.52
N THR A 113 2.52 10.53 -0.58
CA THR A 113 1.76 10.10 -1.74
C THR A 113 2.18 8.69 -2.10
N ALA A 114 1.21 7.78 -2.16
CA ALA A 114 1.38 6.43 -2.65
C ALA A 114 0.50 6.24 -3.89
N TRP A 115 1.03 5.47 -4.85
CA TRP A 115 0.27 4.98 -5.98
C TRP A 115 0.67 3.54 -6.22
N GLY A 116 -0.29 2.71 -6.59
CA GLY A 116 0.02 1.36 -7.00
C GLY A 116 -1.01 0.80 -7.96
N ASN A 117 -0.58 -0.21 -8.71
CA ASN A 117 -1.46 -1.04 -9.50
C ASN A 117 -1.22 -2.53 -9.19
N PHE A 118 -2.29 -3.29 -9.37
CA PHE A 118 -2.29 -4.74 -9.33
C PHE A 118 -3.08 -5.24 -10.52
N ASN A 119 -2.38 -5.77 -11.52
CA ASN A 119 -3.01 -6.32 -12.71
C ASN A 119 -2.69 -7.80 -12.78
N MET A 120 -3.71 -8.63 -12.94
CA MET A 120 -3.57 -10.08 -13.05
C MET A 120 -4.54 -10.60 -14.09
N ASN A 121 -4.05 -11.49 -14.95
CA ASN A 121 -4.85 -12.31 -15.85
C ASN A 121 -4.24 -13.70 -15.96
N GLN A 122 -4.85 -14.56 -16.78
CA GLN A 122 -4.40 -15.95 -16.99
C GLN A 122 -3.01 -16.10 -17.64
N ARG A 123 -2.37 -14.99 -18.06
CA ARG A 123 -1.06 -14.99 -18.72
C ARG A 123 0.03 -14.40 -17.85
N ASN A 124 -0.27 -13.37 -17.07
CA ASN A 124 0.70 -12.69 -16.22
C ASN A 124 0.05 -11.89 -15.09
N THR A 125 0.89 -11.52 -14.12
CA THR A 125 0.66 -10.44 -13.18
C THR A 125 1.68 -9.34 -13.40
N ASN A 126 1.24 -8.10 -13.31
CA ASN A 126 2.03 -6.88 -13.41
C ASN A 126 1.60 -5.92 -12.30
N ASN A 127 2.53 -5.67 -11.39
CA ASN A 127 2.32 -4.83 -10.22
C ASN A 127 3.40 -3.76 -10.20
N ALA A 128 3.01 -2.52 -9.95
CA ALA A 128 3.91 -1.43 -9.68
C ALA A 128 3.42 -0.65 -8.47
N PHE A 129 4.38 -0.06 -7.76
CA PHE A 129 4.14 0.74 -6.59
C PHE A 129 5.11 1.91 -6.59
N THR A 130 4.63 3.08 -6.20
CA THR A 130 5.45 4.26 -5.95
C THR A 130 5.05 4.87 -4.63
N LEU A 131 6.04 5.32 -3.87
CA LEU A 131 5.84 6.05 -2.62
C LEU A 131 6.72 7.29 -2.64
N THR A 132 6.20 8.40 -2.15
CA THR A 132 6.98 9.61 -1.88
C THR A 132 6.56 10.14 -0.51
N ILE A 133 7.54 10.37 0.35
CA ILE A 133 7.37 10.89 1.71
C ILE A 133 8.28 12.08 1.91
N HIS A 134 7.73 13.14 2.50
CA HIS A 134 8.52 14.23 3.08
C HIS A 134 7.96 14.55 4.47
N ALA A 135 8.80 14.46 5.49
CA ALA A 135 8.45 14.76 6.87
C ALA A 135 9.54 15.55 7.57
N THR A 136 9.11 16.37 8.53
CA THR A 136 9.98 17.16 9.40
C THR A 136 9.68 16.80 10.85
N GLY A 137 10.73 16.50 11.60
CA GLY A 137 10.69 16.25 13.03
C GLY A 137 10.55 17.54 13.82
N SER A 138 9.97 17.44 15.02
CA SER A 138 9.85 18.55 15.98
C SER A 138 11.19 19.13 16.45
N ASP A 139 12.29 18.40 16.24
CA ASP A 139 13.67 18.80 16.53
C ASP A 139 14.39 19.41 15.30
N GLY A 140 13.71 19.53 14.16
CA GLY A 140 14.26 20.04 12.91
C GLY A 140 14.86 18.97 11.99
N SER A 141 14.89 17.70 12.42
CA SER A 141 15.29 16.58 11.56
C SER A 141 14.36 16.42 10.36
N THR A 142 14.83 15.77 9.30
CA THR A 142 14.03 15.57 8.08
C THR A 142 14.10 14.13 7.57
N ILE A 143 12.99 13.68 7.00
CA ILE A 143 12.86 12.41 6.30
C ILE A 143 12.35 12.69 4.90
N SER A 144 13.10 12.24 3.90
CA SER A 144 12.67 12.24 2.50
C SER A 144 12.88 10.86 1.91
N ALA A 145 11.80 10.23 1.46
CA ALA A 145 11.85 8.90 0.86
C ALA A 145 11.14 8.87 -0.49
N HIS A 146 11.72 8.16 -1.45
CA HIS A 146 11.10 7.85 -2.74
C HIS A 146 11.29 6.37 -3.04
N ASP A 147 10.22 5.70 -3.43
CA ASP A 147 10.23 4.30 -3.85
C ASP A 147 9.58 4.16 -5.22
N THR A 148 10.11 3.23 -6.01
CA THR A 148 9.49 2.71 -7.23
C THR A 148 9.80 1.23 -7.32
N ALA A 149 8.79 0.41 -7.10
CA ALA A 149 8.88 -1.04 -7.22
C ALA A 149 8.04 -1.53 -8.41
N VAL A 150 8.58 -2.50 -9.16
CA VAL A 150 7.85 -3.19 -10.23
C VAL A 150 8.12 -4.68 -10.15
N PHE A 151 7.04 -5.45 -10.24
CA PHE A 151 7.04 -6.89 -10.23
C PHE A 151 6.17 -7.44 -11.35
N VAL A 152 6.75 -8.26 -12.22
CA VAL A 152 6.04 -8.92 -13.32
C VAL A 152 6.36 -10.41 -13.34
N MET A 153 5.31 -11.23 -13.35
CA MET A 153 5.41 -12.68 -13.37
C MET A 153 4.47 -13.28 -14.41
N ASN A 154 4.94 -14.25 -15.18
CA ASN A 154 4.12 -15.01 -16.13
C ASN A 154 3.33 -16.13 -15.43
N ALA A 155 2.33 -16.68 -16.11
CA ALA A 155 1.45 -17.74 -15.60
C ALA A 155 2.19 -19.02 -15.16
N ASN A 156 3.39 -19.28 -15.68
CA ASN A 156 4.23 -20.41 -15.27
C ASN A 156 5.05 -20.12 -14.00
N GLY A 157 4.82 -18.99 -13.34
CA GLY A 157 5.55 -18.55 -12.15
C GLY A 157 6.89 -17.86 -12.43
N THR A 158 7.29 -17.72 -13.69
CA THR A 158 8.57 -17.09 -14.05
C THR A 158 8.47 -15.57 -13.88
N VAL A 159 9.30 -15.02 -12.99
CA VAL A 159 9.48 -13.57 -12.83
C VAL A 159 10.28 -13.03 -14.01
N THR A 160 9.73 -12.03 -14.71
CA THR A 160 10.37 -11.40 -15.88
C THR A 160 10.90 -10.01 -15.60
N VAL A 161 10.30 -9.32 -14.63
CA VAL A 161 10.77 -8.03 -14.12
C VAL A 161 10.63 -8.06 -12.61
N ASN A 162 11.68 -7.68 -11.91
CA ASN A 162 11.66 -7.44 -10.48
C ASN A 162 12.71 -6.38 -10.17
N PHE A 163 12.25 -5.19 -9.77
CA PHE A 163 13.14 -4.19 -9.21
C PHE A 163 12.42 -3.38 -8.15
N ASP A 164 13.24 -2.81 -7.29
CA ASP A 164 12.88 -1.88 -6.24
C ASP A 164 13.94 -0.78 -6.27
N LYS A 165 13.51 0.47 -6.34
CA LYS A 165 14.36 1.65 -6.35
C LYS A 165 13.98 2.56 -5.19
N PHE A 166 14.39 2.14 -4.01
CA PHE A 166 14.29 2.94 -2.80
C PHE A 166 15.42 3.96 -2.67
N SER A 167 15.06 5.22 -2.40
CA SER A 167 15.96 6.32 -2.05
C SER A 167 15.49 6.95 -0.76
N LEU A 168 16.40 7.09 0.22
CA LEU A 168 16.13 7.68 1.52
C LEU A 168 17.19 8.74 1.84
N THR A 169 16.73 9.89 2.31
CA THR A 169 17.57 10.93 2.90
C THR A 169 17.04 11.24 4.30
N CYS A 170 17.95 11.20 5.27
CA CYS A 170 17.72 11.57 6.66
C CYS A 170 18.65 12.73 7.00
N GLY A 171 18.14 13.78 7.63
CA GLY A 171 18.88 15.01 7.95
C GLY A 171 18.60 15.52 9.34
#